data_AF-A0A7Y2X8B0-F1
#
_entry.id   AF-A0A7Y2X8B0-F1
#
_cell.length_a   1.000
_cell.length_b   1.000
_cell.length_c   1.000
_cell.angle_alpha   90.00
_cell.angle_beta   90.00
_cell.angle_gamma   90.00
#
_symmetry.space_group_name_H-M   'P 1'
#
loop_
_entity.id
_entity.type
_entity.pdbx_description
1 polymer ?
#
loop_
_entity_poly.entity_id
_entity_poly.type
_entity_poly.pdbx_seq_one_letter_code
_entity_poly.pdbx_strand_id
1 'polypeptide(L)'
;MKNLELPIPIHRLAYLQAYLYQVFTLDNNCKKNFDNTKWYLKEKHTDEEVNSTIDFFKGIGLKCDCDIINKFDLREISTEILHAHN
;
A
#
# COMPACT_ATOMS: atom_id res chain seq x y z
N MET A 1 -0.23 20.97 7.16
CA MET A 1 -0.76 19.63 6.81
C MET A 1 0.14 18.61 7.49
N LYS A 2 -0.41 17.54 8.08
CA LYS A 2 0.41 16.55 8.81
C LYS A 2 1.46 15.96 7.87
N ASN A 3 2.72 15.91 8.30
CA ASN A 3 3.76 15.16 7.61
C ASN A 3 3.23 13.75 7.32
N LEU A 4 3.18 13.38 6.03
CA LEU A 4 2.73 12.06 5.61
C LEU A 4 3.83 11.05 5.98
N GLU A 5 3.75 10.51 7.19
CA GLU A 5 4.67 9.47 7.64
C GLU A 5 4.21 8.14 7.06
N LEU A 6 5.00 7.59 6.14
CA LEU A 6 4.69 6.31 5.52
C LEU A 6 5.04 5.16 6.49
N PRO A 7 4.18 4.12 6.58
CA PRO A 7 4.40 2.98 7.47
C PRO A 7 5.58 2.10 7.00
N ILE A 8 5.89 2.14 5.71
CA ILE A 8 7.04 1.49 5.09
C ILE A 8 7.62 2.39 3.98
N PRO A 9 8.90 2.22 3.57
CA PRO A 9 9.49 3.00 2.49
C PRO A 9 8.70 2.92 1.17
N ILE A 10 8.65 4.03 0.43
CA ILE A 10 7.84 4.15 -0.80
C ILE A 10 8.13 3.08 -1.86
N HIS A 11 9.39 2.67 -2.02
CA HIS A 11 9.75 1.61 -2.97
C HIS A 11 9.13 0.25 -2.60
N ARG A 12 8.90 -0.02 -1.31
CA ARG A 12 8.22 -1.25 -0.87
C ARG A 12 6.73 -1.21 -1.17
N LEU A 13 6.11 -0.03 -1.06
CA LEU A 13 4.74 0.18 -1.50
C LEU A 13 4.59 -0.05 -3.01
N ALA A 14 5.59 0.38 -3.81
CA ALA A 14 5.63 0.09 -5.25
C ALA A 14 5.71 -1.42 -5.54
N TYR A 15 6.56 -2.16 -4.82
CA TYR A 15 6.63 -3.61 -4.98
C TYR A 15 5.34 -4.33 -4.57
N LEU A 16 4.71 -3.88 -3.49
CA LEU A 16 3.38 -4.37 -3.10
C LEU A 16 2.36 -4.15 -4.22
N GLN A 17 2.29 -2.95 -4.80
CA GLN A 17 1.38 -2.67 -5.92
C GLN A 17 1.65 -3.58 -7.13
N ALA A 18 2.92 -3.77 -7.50
CA ALA A 18 3.29 -4.66 -8.60
C ALA A 18 2.89 -6.11 -8.32
N TYR A 19 3.10 -6.59 -7.09
CA TYR A 19 2.66 -7.91 -6.66
C TYR A 19 1.13 -8.07 -6.77
N LEU A 20 0.35 -7.11 -6.23
CA LEU A 20 -1.10 -7.16 -6.29
C LEU A 20 -1.62 -7.14 -7.74
N TYR A 21 -0.98 -6.38 -8.61
CA TYR A 21 -1.30 -6.36 -10.04
C TYR A 21 -1.07 -7.73 -10.70
N GLN A 22 0.04 -8.40 -10.36
CA GLN A 22 0.32 -9.75 -10.86
C GLN A 22 -0.71 -10.77 -10.37
N VAL A 23 -1.08 -10.75 -9.08
CA VAL A 23 -2.12 -11.62 -8.52
C VAL A 23 -3.46 -11.40 -9.25
N PHE A 24 -3.86 -10.14 -9.43
CA PHE A 24 -5.08 -9.81 -10.17
C PHE A 24 -5.06 -10.33 -11.60
N THR A 25 -3.91 -10.20 -12.29
CA THR A 25 -3.74 -10.65 -13.67
C THR A 25 -3.86 -12.17 -13.81
N LEU A 26 -3.36 -12.93 -12.82
CA LEU A 26 -3.42 -14.40 -12.84
C LEU A 26 -4.78 -14.95 -12.41
N ASP A 27 -5.36 -14.40 -11.35
CA ASP A 27 -6.61 -14.90 -10.77
C ASP A 27 -7.87 -14.32 -11.46
N ASN A 28 -7.69 -13.27 -12.27
CA ASN A 28 -8.75 -12.46 -12.87
C ASN A 28 -9.82 -11.99 -11.86
N ASN A 29 -9.42 -11.86 -10.59
CA ASN A 29 -10.32 -11.47 -9.51
C ASN A 29 -9.57 -10.61 -8.51
N CYS A 30 -10.12 -9.42 -8.28
CA CYS A 30 -9.57 -8.52 -7.30
C CYS A 30 -10.26 -8.72 -5.96
N LYS A 31 -9.49 -9.07 -4.92
CA LYS A 31 -10.03 -9.34 -3.59
C LYS A 31 -10.57 -8.06 -2.95
N LYS A 32 -11.79 -8.11 -2.43
CA LYS A 32 -12.45 -7.02 -1.69
C LYS A 32 -12.03 -6.95 -0.22
N ASN A 33 -10.81 -7.39 0.08
CA ASN A 33 -10.18 -7.35 1.39
C ASN A 33 -8.67 -7.09 1.22
N PHE A 34 -7.88 -7.22 2.30
CA PHE A 34 -6.43 -6.98 2.29
C PHE A 34 -5.61 -8.27 2.41
N ASP A 35 -6.15 -9.42 2.02
CA ASP A 35 -5.50 -10.71 2.31
C ASP A 35 -4.17 -10.86 1.57
N ASN A 36 -4.10 -10.46 0.30
CA ASN A 36 -2.84 -10.54 -0.45
C ASN A 36 -1.84 -9.50 0.06
N THR A 37 -2.30 -8.31 0.42
CA THR A 37 -1.44 -7.29 1.05
C THR A 37 -0.84 -7.82 2.36
N LYS A 38 -1.66 -8.39 3.25
CA LYS A 38 -1.18 -8.97 4.50
C LYS A 38 -0.21 -10.12 4.26
N TRP A 39 -0.53 -11.00 3.31
CA TRP A 39 0.33 -12.13 2.95
C TRP A 39 1.71 -11.64 2.49
N TYR A 40 1.76 -10.68 1.57
CA TYR A 40 3.00 -10.12 1.04
C TYR A 40 3.84 -9.45 2.13
N LEU A 41 3.21 -8.62 2.97
CA LEU A 41 3.94 -7.88 3.99
C LEU A 41 4.48 -8.81 5.09
N LYS A 42 3.73 -9.84 5.49
CA LYS A 42 4.16 -10.82 6.51
C LYS A 42 5.44 -11.58 6.14
N GLU A 43 5.84 -11.63 4.87
CA GLU A 43 7.10 -12.26 4.48
C GLU A 43 8.35 -11.51 4.99
N LYS A 44 8.23 -10.21 5.25
CA LYS A 44 9.36 -9.32 5.55
C LYS A 44 9.13 -8.37 6.73
N HIS A 45 7.95 -8.40 7.33
CA HIS A 45 7.52 -7.46 8.36
C HIS A 45 6.85 -8.15 9.54
N THR A 46 6.92 -7.51 10.70
CA THR A 46 6.21 -7.96 11.91
C THR A 46 4.70 -7.71 11.78
N ASP A 47 3.89 -8.41 12.58
CA ASP A 47 2.44 -8.19 12.59
C ASP A 47 2.06 -6.73 12.96
N GLU A 48 2.86 -6.06 13.77
CA GLU A 48 2.67 -4.64 14.11
C GLU A 48 2.87 -3.74 12.88
N GLU A 49 3.96 -3.92 12.15
CA GLU A 49 4.25 -3.16 10.92
C GLU A 49 3.20 -3.44 9.82
N VAL A 50 2.75 -4.70 9.70
CA VAL A 50 1.68 -5.09 8.78
C VAL A 50 0.39 -4.36 9.15
N ASN A 51 -0.01 -4.39 10.43
CA ASN A 51 -1.22 -3.73 10.89
C ASN A 51 -1.15 -2.21 10.71
N SER A 52 -0.02 -1.58 11.04
CA SER A 52 0.23 -0.16 10.80
C SER A 52 0.07 0.20 9.32
N THR A 53 0.60 -0.64 8.41
CA THR A 53 0.46 -0.42 6.96
C THR A 53 -0.98 -0.55 6.50
N ILE A 54 -1.72 -1.54 7.01
CA ILE A 54 -3.15 -1.69 6.71
C ILE A 54 -3.97 -0.52 7.25
N ASP A 55 -3.67 -0.04 8.45
CA ASP A 55 -4.39 1.08 9.06
C ASP A 55 -4.06 2.41 8.38
N PHE A 56 -2.83 2.58 7.88
CA PHE A 56 -2.49 3.68 6.97
C PHE A 56 -3.38 3.66 5.73
N PHE A 57 -3.50 2.51 5.03
CA PHE A 57 -4.34 2.39 3.83
C PHE A 57 -5.81 2.72 4.12
N LYS A 58 -6.36 2.23 5.24
CA LYS A 58 -7.72 2.59 5.67
C LYS A 58 -7.84 4.08 5.98
N GLY A 59 -6.83 4.66 6.62
CA GLY A 59 -6.78 6.07 7.00
C GLY A 59 -6.84 7.01 5.80
N ILE A 60 -6.27 6.60 4.65
CA ILE A 60 -6.35 7.33 3.38
C ILE A 60 -7.54 6.87 2.50
N GLY A 61 -8.46 6.07 3.05
CA GLY A 61 -9.73 5.71 2.40
C GLY A 61 -9.71 4.47 1.50
N LEU A 62 -8.62 3.71 1.46
CA LEU A 62 -8.57 2.42 0.75
C LEU A 62 -9.24 1.33 1.59
N LYS A 63 -10.01 0.46 0.95
CA LYS A 63 -10.82 -0.57 1.63
C LYS A 63 -10.34 -1.99 1.32
N CYS A 64 -9.55 -2.18 0.28
CA CYS A 64 -9.10 -3.50 -0.18
C CYS A 64 -7.88 -3.42 -1.10
N ASP A 65 -7.33 -4.59 -1.46
CA ASP A 65 -6.26 -4.77 -2.44
C ASP A 65 -6.58 -4.05 -3.77
N CYS A 66 -7.85 -4.03 -4.20
CA CYS A 66 -8.26 -3.34 -5.43
C CYS A 66 -8.10 -1.83 -5.37
N ASP A 67 -8.34 -1.25 -4.21
CA ASP A 67 -8.16 0.18 -4.03
C ASP A 67 -6.68 0.54 -4.06
N ILE A 68 -5.81 -0.35 -3.56
CA ILE A 68 -4.35 -0.17 -3.66
C ILE A 68 -3.90 -0.18 -5.13
N ILE A 69 -4.47 -1.02 -6.00
CA ILE A 69 -4.14 -1.01 -7.43
C ILE A 69 -4.71 0.23 -8.14
N ASN A 70 -5.97 0.58 -7.88
CA ASN A 70 -6.72 1.53 -8.72
C ASN A 70 -6.74 2.97 -8.21
N LYS A 71 -6.47 3.21 -6.92
CA LYS A 71 -6.65 4.53 -6.29
C LYS A 71 -5.40 5.04 -5.59
N PHE A 72 -4.45 4.17 -5.28
CA PHE A 72 -3.24 4.58 -4.59
C PHE A 72 -2.21 5.08 -5.61
N ASP A 73 -2.11 6.40 -5.79
CA ASP A 73 -1.13 6.99 -6.71
C ASP A 73 0.19 7.29 -5.98
N LEU A 74 1.19 6.43 -6.19
CA LEU A 74 2.52 6.63 -5.62
C LEU A 74 3.23 7.89 -6.12
N ARG A 75 2.84 8.44 -7.27
CA ARG A 75 3.45 9.67 -7.82
C ARG A 75 3.02 10.88 -6.99
N GLU A 76 1.74 10.96 -6.64
CA GLU A 76 1.19 12.00 -5.78
C GLU A 76 1.90 11.98 -4.42
N ILE A 77 1.99 10.80 -3.80
CA ILE A 77 2.70 10.60 -2.52
C ILE A 77 4.18 10.97 -2.61
N SER A 78 4.87 10.56 -3.68
CA SER A 78 6.28 10.91 -3.86
C SER A 78 6.49 12.43 -3.98
N THR A 79 5.56 13.12 -4.61
CA THR A 79 5.60 14.58 -4.78
C THR A 79 5.40 15.27 -3.43
N GLU A 80 4.43 14.82 -2.64
CA GLU A 80 4.19 15.33 -1.28
C GLU A 80 5.42 15.15 -0.37
N ILE A 81 6.07 13.98 -0.41
CA ILE A 81 7.28 13.72 0.38
C ILE A 81 8.41 14.65 -0.03
N LEU A 82 8.63 14.85 -1.33
CA LEU A 82 9.65 15.77 -1.84
C LEU A 82 9.38 17.22 -1.40
N HIS A 83 8.12 17.65 -1.38
CA HIS A 83 7.76 18.98 -0.90
C HIS A 83 7.91 19.14 0.61
N ALA A 84 7.70 18.09 1.41
CA ALA A 84 7.87 18.12 2.86
C ALA A 84 9.34 18.29 3.31
N HIS A 85 10.30 18.06 2.41
CA HIS A 85 11.74 18.23 2.67
C HIS A 85 12.30 19.59 2.22
N ASN A 86 11.49 20.47 1.64
CA ASN A 86 11.84 21.86 1.31
C ASN A 86 11.22 22.84 2.30
#